data_AF-A0A2G1YWA1-F1
#
_entry.id   AF-A0A2G1YWA1-F1
#
_cell.length_a   1.000
_cell.length_b   1.000
_cell.length_c   1.000
_cell.angle_alpha   90.00
_cell.angle_beta   90.00
_cell.angle_gamma   90.00
#
_symmetry.space_group_name_H-M   'P 1'
#
loop_
_entity.id
_entity.type
_entity.pdbx_description
1 polymer ?
#
loop_
_entity_poly.entity_id
_entity_poly.type
_entity_poly.pdbx_seq_one_letter_code
_entity_poly.pdbx_strand_id
1 'polypeptide(L)'
;MKLGNIYVWETNQAKGHDRRKKYHLFICVGDWQEENTFLFISSLDYGGPDLKIKKSDYPFLSKDESYASCTDIVCYSDSALSGCEPELIGRLTDEHIISLRDQILASEIMEQKHINRICQAIDAYFR
;
A
#
# COMPACT_ATOMS: atom_id res chain seq x y z
N MET A 1 0.95 -12.64 5.07
CA MET A 1 0.31 -11.30 5.10
C MET A 1 -1.10 -11.38 4.50
N LYS A 2 -1.99 -10.40 4.69
CA LYS A 2 -3.37 -10.39 4.18
C LYS A 2 -3.72 -9.04 3.56
N LEU A 3 -4.55 -9.03 2.50
CA LEU A 3 -4.97 -7.80 1.83
C LEU A 3 -5.56 -6.80 2.82
N GLY A 4 -5.15 -5.54 2.67
CA GLY A 4 -5.61 -4.43 3.50
C GLY A 4 -4.80 -4.27 4.79
N ASN A 5 -3.98 -5.24 5.19
CA ASN A 5 -3.11 -5.09 6.36
C ASN A 5 -2.05 -4.02 6.11
N ILE A 6 -1.82 -3.20 7.14
CA ILE A 6 -0.81 -2.15 7.14
C ILE A 6 0.33 -2.60 8.05
N TYR A 7 1.53 -2.55 7.49
CA TYR A 7 2.76 -2.91 8.16
C TYR A 7 3.70 -1.71 8.24
N VAL A 8 4.62 -1.73 9.19
CA VAL A 8 5.71 -0.76 9.28
C VAL A 8 7.05 -1.49 9.39
N TRP A 9 8.05 -0.98 8.69
CA TRP A 9 9.45 -1.37 8.85
C TRP A 9 10.38 -0.28 8.31
N GLU A 10 11.67 -0.42 8.57
CA GLU A 10 12.69 0.49 8.07
C GLU A 10 13.14 0.12 6.65
N THR A 11 12.98 1.03 5.69
CA THR A 11 13.37 0.77 4.29
C THR A 11 13.67 2.07 3.52
N ASN A 12 14.56 1.97 2.54
CA ASN A 12 14.84 3.00 1.55
C ASN A 12 14.21 2.71 0.17
N GLN A 13 13.55 1.55 -0.01
CA GLN A 13 12.99 1.13 -1.31
C GLN A 13 11.69 1.86 -1.67
N ALA A 14 10.88 2.24 -0.68
CA ALA A 14 9.67 3.02 -0.93
C ALA A 14 9.95 4.53 -1.13
N LYS A 15 8.99 5.23 -1.74
CA LYS A 15 9.05 6.66 -2.10
C LYS A 15 9.66 7.56 -1.01
N GLY A 16 10.45 8.54 -1.45
CA GLY A 16 11.21 9.43 -0.58
C GLY A 16 12.62 8.94 -0.24
N HIS A 17 12.99 7.70 -0.62
CA HIS A 17 14.34 7.07 -0.62
C HIS A 17 15.21 7.14 0.65
N ASP A 18 14.87 7.93 1.66
CA ASP A 18 15.53 7.93 2.96
C ASP A 18 15.23 6.62 3.70
N ARG A 19 16.25 6.07 4.34
CA ARG A 19 16.11 4.89 5.21
C ARG A 19 15.45 5.32 6.52
N ARG A 20 14.17 5.00 6.67
CA ARG A 20 13.35 5.29 7.86
C ARG A 20 12.19 4.32 7.96
N LYS A 21 11.50 4.31 9.11
CA LYS A 21 10.23 3.59 9.26
C LYS A 21 9.20 4.11 8.26
N LYS A 22 8.60 3.20 7.49
CA LYS A 22 7.67 3.47 6.41
C LYS A 22 6.48 2.52 6.50
N TYR A 23 5.29 3.05 6.22
CA TYR A 23 4.05 2.30 6.23
C TYR A 23 3.79 1.68 4.86
N HIS A 24 3.39 0.41 4.85
CA HIS A 24 3.11 -0.36 3.64
C HIS A 24 1.77 -1.05 3.77
N LEU A 25 0.91 -0.82 2.80
CA LEU A 25 -0.35 -1.52 2.64
C LEU A 25 -0.12 -2.77 1.81
N PHE A 26 -0.36 -3.95 2.38
CA PHE A 26 -0.24 -5.20 1.64
C PHE A 26 -1.45 -5.42 0.71
N ILE A 27 -1.18 -5.76 -0.54
CA ILE A 27 -2.19 -6.05 -1.56
C ILE A 27 -2.29 -7.56 -1.80
N CYS A 28 -1.23 -8.18 -2.32
CA CYS A 28 -1.23 -9.60 -2.67
C CYS A 28 0.15 -10.24 -2.54
N VAL A 29 0.13 -11.56 -2.39
CA VAL A 29 1.35 -12.38 -2.41
C VAL A 29 1.98 -12.37 -3.80
N GLY A 30 3.28 -12.62 -3.86
CA GLY A 30 3.97 -12.75 -5.14
C GLY A 30 3.43 -13.91 -5.98
N ASP A 31 3.57 -13.78 -7.30
CA ASP A 31 3.29 -14.83 -8.27
C ASP A 31 4.38 -14.86 -9.35
N TRP A 32 4.10 -15.47 -10.50
CA TRP A 32 5.06 -15.58 -11.59
C TRP A 32 5.36 -14.24 -12.30
N GLN A 33 4.56 -13.20 -12.07
CA GLN A 33 4.74 -11.89 -12.69
C GLN A 33 5.50 -10.93 -11.77
N GLU A 34 5.14 -10.89 -10.49
CA GLU A 34 5.62 -9.88 -9.55
C GLU A 34 5.79 -10.48 -8.15
N GLU A 35 6.68 -9.91 -7.34
CA GLU A 35 6.87 -10.29 -5.94
C GLU A 35 5.69 -9.84 -5.05
N ASN A 36 5.81 -9.96 -3.72
CA ASN A 36 4.77 -9.50 -2.81
C ASN A 36 4.51 -8.02 -3.02
N THR A 37 3.27 -7.67 -3.33
CA THR A 37 2.89 -6.32 -3.78
C THR A 37 2.34 -5.50 -2.62
N PHE A 38 2.87 -4.29 -2.48
CA PHE A 38 2.45 -3.30 -1.50
C PHE A 38 2.19 -1.95 -2.14
N LEU A 39 1.37 -1.13 -1.48
CA LEU A 39 1.29 0.30 -1.73
C LEU A 39 1.95 1.04 -0.57
N PHE A 40 2.71 2.09 -0.88
CA PHE A 40 3.33 2.92 0.13
C PHE A 40 2.32 3.90 0.73
N ILE A 41 2.32 4.05 2.06
CA ILE A 41 1.54 5.09 2.75
C ILE A 41 2.48 6.21 3.18
N SER A 42 2.34 7.37 2.53
CA SER A 42 3.12 8.57 2.76
C SER A 42 2.44 9.50 3.77
N SER A 43 3.22 10.19 4.58
CA SER A 43 2.74 11.32 5.39
C SER A 43 2.73 12.65 4.63
N LEU A 44 3.25 12.66 3.39
CA LEU A 44 3.32 13.82 2.51
C LEU A 44 2.34 13.62 1.35
N ASP A 45 1.64 14.70 1.02
CA ASP A 45 0.87 14.83 -0.20
C ASP A 45 1.83 15.11 -1.37
N TYR A 46 1.85 14.22 -2.37
CA TYR A 46 2.66 14.41 -3.57
C TYR A 46 1.84 14.97 -4.75
N GLY A 47 0.61 15.44 -4.50
CA GLY A 47 -0.27 16.04 -5.51
C GLY A 47 -0.83 15.05 -6.52
N GLY A 48 -0.79 13.75 -6.22
CA GLY A 48 -1.31 12.67 -7.05
C GLY A 48 -2.69 12.16 -6.59
N PRO A 49 -3.30 11.22 -7.33
CA PRO A 49 -4.60 10.62 -7.00
C PRO A 49 -4.53 9.62 -5.84
N ASP A 50 -3.78 9.94 -4.78
CA ASP A 50 -3.55 9.04 -3.65
C ASP A 50 -4.76 8.99 -2.70
N LEU A 51 -4.99 7.81 -2.10
CA LEU A 51 -6.07 7.64 -1.13
C LEU A 51 -5.68 8.31 0.18
N LYS A 52 -6.34 9.42 0.47
CA LYS A 52 -6.23 10.13 1.74
C LYS A 52 -6.91 9.34 2.86
N ILE A 53 -6.15 9.03 3.91
CA ILE A 53 -6.60 8.40 5.14
C ILE A 53 -6.31 9.30 6.34
N LYS A 54 -7.15 9.24 7.38
CA LYS A 54 -7.04 10.13 8.55
C LYS A 54 -6.65 9.38 9.81
N LYS A 55 -5.98 10.08 10.72
CA LYS A 55 -5.62 9.56 12.05
C LYS A 55 -6.84 9.22 12.91
N SER A 56 -7.98 9.89 12.68
CA SER A 56 -9.25 9.54 13.33
C SER A 56 -9.67 8.10 13.03
N ASP A 57 -9.37 7.63 11.83
CA ASP A 57 -9.72 6.29 11.37
C ASP A 57 -8.59 5.29 11.70
N TYR A 58 -7.35 5.79 11.76
CA TYR A 58 -6.13 5.01 11.99
C TYR A 58 -5.21 5.67 13.04
N PRO A 59 -5.42 5.44 14.34
CA PRO A 59 -4.71 6.14 15.42
C PRO A 59 -3.18 5.95 15.45
N PHE A 60 -2.66 4.91 14.78
CA PHE A 60 -1.22 4.65 14.65
C PHE A 60 -0.51 5.64 13.71
N LEU A 61 -1.24 6.46 12.95
CA LEU A 61 -0.66 7.46 12.06
C LEU A 61 0.00 8.59 12.87
N SER A 62 1.21 8.96 12.46
CA SER A 62 1.99 10.02 13.12
C SER A 62 1.51 11.43 12.77
N LYS A 63 0.78 11.59 11.66
CA LYS A 63 0.19 12.85 11.18
C LYS A 63 -1.33 12.71 11.13
N ASP A 64 -2.03 13.85 11.11
CA ASP A 64 -3.49 13.86 11.04
C ASP A 64 -4.01 13.22 9.75
N GLU A 65 -3.20 13.28 8.68
CA GLU A 65 -3.52 12.76 7.36
C GLU A 65 -2.32 12.00 6.78
N SER A 66 -2.59 10.97 6.00
CA SER A 66 -1.62 10.19 5.23
C SER A 66 -2.23 9.72 3.93
N TYR A 67 -1.41 9.25 3.00
CA TYR A 67 -1.77 9.07 1.60
C TYR A 67 -1.28 7.69 1.14
N ALA A 68 -2.18 6.75 0.89
CA ALA A 68 -1.85 5.48 0.29
C ALA A 68 -1.67 5.68 -1.22
N SER A 69 -0.51 5.29 -1.75
CA SER A 69 -0.15 5.63 -3.12
C SER A 69 -1.03 4.89 -4.13
N CYS A 70 -1.61 5.63 -5.07
CA CYS A 70 -2.39 5.11 -6.19
C CYS A 70 -1.66 5.28 -7.54
N THR A 71 -0.37 5.64 -7.49
CA THR A 71 0.45 5.92 -8.68
C THR A 71 1.50 4.86 -8.94
N ASP A 72 1.94 4.14 -7.90
CA ASP A 72 3.01 3.14 -8.01
C ASP A 72 2.88 2.06 -6.94
N ILE A 73 3.51 0.92 -7.20
CA ILE A 73 3.60 -0.20 -6.26
C ILE A 73 5.01 -0.34 -5.71
N VAL A 74 5.15 -1.05 -4.60
CA VAL A 74 6.44 -1.51 -4.09
C VAL A 74 6.39 -3.02 -3.95
N CYS A 75 7.37 -3.70 -4.54
CA CYS A 75 7.48 -5.16 -4.52
C CYS A 75 8.59 -5.60 -3.58
N TYR A 76 8.35 -6.68 -2.85
CA TYR A 76 9.36 -7.31 -2.00
C TYR A 76 9.34 -8.84 -2.13
N SER A 77 10.51 -9.42 -2.38
CA SER A 77 10.71 -10.88 -2.28
C SER A 77 10.49 -11.36 -0.84
N ASP A 78 10.19 -12.65 -0.69
CA ASP A 78 10.10 -13.26 0.65
C ASP A 78 11.43 -13.14 1.42
N SER A 79 12.57 -13.19 0.71
CA SER A 79 13.89 -13.00 1.31
C SER A 79 14.11 -11.58 1.81
N ALA A 80 13.64 -10.58 1.05
CA ALA A 80 13.70 -9.18 1.46
C ALA A 80 12.80 -8.92 2.66
N LEU A 81 11.57 -9.44 2.65
CA LEU A 81 10.63 -9.31 3.78
C LEU A 81 11.19 -9.95 5.06
N SER A 82 11.87 -11.09 4.96
CA SER A 82 12.49 -11.74 6.10
C SER A 82 13.55 -10.86 6.78
N GLY A 83 14.29 -10.07 6.01
CA GLY A 83 15.28 -9.12 6.55
C GLY A 83 14.72 -7.76 6.97
N CYS A 84 13.46 -7.45 6.62
CA CYS A 84 12.82 -6.17 6.94
C CYS A 84 12.10 -6.17 8.30
N GLU A 85 11.80 -7.36 8.85
CA GLU A 85 11.02 -7.54 10.09
C GLU A 85 9.68 -6.76 10.10
N PRO A 86 8.73 -7.03 9.17
CA PRO A 86 7.49 -6.27 9.06
C PRO A 86 6.61 -6.37 10.31
N GLU A 87 6.30 -5.23 10.93
CA GLU A 87 5.42 -5.14 12.09
C GLU A 87 3.99 -4.81 11.63
N LEU A 88 3.01 -5.66 11.96
CA LEU A 88 1.59 -5.39 11.68
C LEU A 88 1.06 -4.32 12.65
N ILE A 89 0.60 -3.19 12.13
CA ILE A 89 0.12 -2.07 12.96
C ILE A 89 -1.37 -1.75 12.80
N GLY A 90 -2.00 -2.31 11.77
CA GLY A 90 -3.39 -2.02 11.48
C GLY A 90 -3.87 -2.63 10.17
N ARG A 91 -5.05 -2.18 9.75
CA ARG A 91 -5.70 -2.65 8.53
C ARG A 91 -6.63 -1.56 8.01
N LEU A 92 -6.69 -1.37 6.69
CA LEU A 92 -7.72 -0.53 6.08
C LEU A 92 -9.12 -1.10 6.35
N THR A 93 -10.09 -0.20 6.53
CA THR A 93 -11.50 -0.58 6.53
C THR A 93 -11.94 -0.97 5.12
N ASP A 94 -13.04 -1.72 5.03
CA ASP A 94 -13.57 -2.19 3.75
C ASP A 94 -13.99 -1.00 2.85
N GLU A 95 -14.53 0.08 3.44
CA GLU A 95 -14.87 1.30 2.70
C GLU A 95 -13.63 1.96 2.08
N HIS A 96 -12.52 1.97 2.82
CA HIS A 96 -11.25 2.49 2.31
C HIS A 96 -10.63 1.57 1.26
N ILE A 97 -10.81 0.24 1.35
CA ILE A 97 -10.36 -0.69 0.31
C ILE A 97 -11.16 -0.49 -0.99
N ILE A 98 -12.48 -0.27 -0.90
CA ILE A 98 -13.31 0.07 -2.07
C ILE A 98 -12.87 1.41 -2.66
N SER A 99 -12.69 2.43 -1.82
CA SER A 99 -12.24 3.75 -2.27
C SER A 99 -10.86 3.69 -2.94
N LEU A 100 -9.95 2.87 -2.41
CA LEU A 100 -8.63 2.62 -3.00
C LEU A 100 -8.76 2.02 -4.40
N ARG A 101 -9.60 1.00 -4.56
CA ARG A 101 -9.87 0.35 -5.85
C ARG A 101 -10.37 1.36 -6.88
N ASP A 102 -11.35 2.18 -6.51
CA ASP A 102 -11.95 3.15 -7.42
C ASP A 102 -10.93 4.23 -7.84
N GLN A 103 -10.08 4.67 -6.92
CA GLN A 103 -9.00 5.61 -7.26
C GLN A 103 -7.92 4.99 -8.15
N ILE A 104 -7.53 3.73 -7.90
CA ILE A 104 -6.54 3.03 -8.73
C ILE A 104 -7.08 2.79 -10.14
N LEU A 105 -8.36 2.44 -10.28
CA LEU A 105 -9.02 2.29 -11.58
C LEU A 105 -9.06 3.59 -12.37
N ALA A 106 -9.17 4.73 -11.68
CA ALA A 106 -9.14 6.06 -12.27
C ALA A 106 -7.72 6.62 -12.48
N SER A 107 -6.68 5.87 -12.09
CA SER A 107 -5.29 6.34 -12.19
C SER A 107 -4.83 6.37 -13.64
N GLU A 108 -4.45 7.55 -14.12
CA GLU A 108 -3.80 7.72 -15.43
C GLU A 108 -2.27 7.55 -15.37
N ILE A 109 -1.73 7.35 -14.15
CA ILE A 109 -0.27 7.30 -13.89
C ILE A 109 0.21 5.87 -13.70
N MET A 110 -0.56 5.04 -12.98
CA MET A 110 -0.16 3.66 -12.69
C MET A 110 -0.21 2.79 -13.94
N GLU A 111 0.80 1.93 -14.14
CA GLU A 111 0.80 0.99 -15.25
C GLU A 111 -0.43 0.06 -15.22
N GLN A 112 -1.05 -0.18 -16.39
CA GLN A 112 -2.26 -0.99 -16.49
C GLN A 112 -2.11 -2.39 -15.89
N LYS A 113 -0.91 -3.00 -15.97
CA LYS A 113 -0.65 -4.31 -15.35
C LYS A 113 -0.78 -4.27 -13.83
N HIS A 114 -0.33 -3.19 -13.19
CA HIS A 114 -0.42 -3.01 -11.74
C HIS A 114 -1.86 -2.68 -11.32
N ILE A 115 -2.57 -1.84 -12.09
CA ILE A 115 -4.00 -1.58 -11.89
C ILE A 115 -4.77 -2.91 -11.89
N ASN A 116 -4.59 -3.73 -12.92
CA ASN A 116 -5.27 -5.01 -13.05
C ASN A 116 -4.94 -5.95 -11.87
N ARG A 117 -3.67 -6.05 -11.50
CA ARG A 117 -3.21 -6.88 -10.38
C ARG A 117 -3.87 -6.48 -9.06
N ILE A 118 -3.87 -5.20 -8.73
CA ILE A 118 -4.43 -4.70 -7.47
C ILE A 118 -5.94 -4.89 -7.46
N CYS A 119 -6.62 -4.51 -8.55
CA CYS A 119 -8.08 -4.62 -8.62
C CYS A 119 -8.55 -6.08 -8.56
N GLN A 120 -7.85 -7.02 -9.21
CA GLN A 120 -8.15 -8.45 -9.08
C GLN A 120 -7.97 -8.95 -7.65
N ALA A 121 -6.93 -8.52 -6.95
CA ALA A 121 -6.71 -8.89 -5.56
C ALA A 121 -7.83 -8.36 -4.65
N ILE A 122 -8.27 -7.11 -4.87
CA ILE A 122 -9.37 -6.50 -4.11
C ILE A 122 -10.71 -7.18 -4.44
N ASP A 123 -10.99 -7.46 -5.72
CA ASP A 123 -12.21 -8.15 -6.12
C ASP A 123 -12.27 -9.57 -5.53
N ALA A 124 -11.13 -10.25 -5.39
CA ALA A 124 -11.06 -11.56 -4.74
C ALA A 124 -11.26 -11.48 -3.22
N TYR A 125 -10.90 -10.37 -2.59
CA TYR A 125 -11.08 -10.16 -1.16
C TYR A 125 -12.56 -10.01 -0.75
N PHE A 126 -13.41 -9.48 -1.63
CA PHE A 126 -14.85 -9.28 -1.37
C PHE A 126 -15.76 -10.44 -1.83
N ARG A 127 -15.18 -11.55 -2.30
CA ARG A 127 -15.91 -12.76 -2.68
C ARG A 127 -15.97 -13.74 -1.50
#